data_AF-A0A0L7L1X4-F1
#
_entry.id   AF-A0A0L7L1X4-F1
#
_cell.length_a   1.000
_cell.length_b   1.000
_cell.length_c   1.000
_cell.angle_alpha   90.00
_cell.angle_beta   90.00
_cell.angle_gamma   90.00
#
_symmetry.space_group_name_H-M   'P 1'
#
loop_
_entity.id
_entity.type
_entity.pdbx_description
1 polymer ?
#
loop_
_entity_poly.entity_id
_entity_poly.type
_entity_poly.pdbx_seq_one_letter_code
_entity_poly.pdbx_strand_id
1 'polypeptide(L)'
;MSIPSIDGYVVTEKLGSGSYSTVYKAYTKVGARMTVAVKCVDKSSIKNSGAAVDNLITEIRLLKTLTHPHIVHMHNFTWDDR
;
A
#
# COMPACT_ATOMS: atom_id res chain seq x y z
N MET A 1 3.29 12.58 -9.61
CA MET A 1 3.87 11.23 -9.63
C MET A 1 3.21 10.44 -10.73
N SER A 2 3.97 9.70 -11.53
CA SER A 2 3.42 8.71 -12.45
C SER A 2 2.78 7.57 -11.68
N ILE A 3 1.82 6.88 -12.30
CA ILE A 3 1.22 5.66 -11.75
C ILE A 3 2.34 4.63 -11.50
N PRO A 4 2.44 4.02 -10.32
CA PRO A 4 3.49 3.05 -10.02
C PRO A 4 3.24 1.74 -10.79
N SER A 5 4.34 1.11 -11.24
CA SER A 5 4.30 -0.26 -11.75
C SER A 5 4.51 -1.21 -10.58
N ILE A 6 3.53 -2.07 -10.32
CA ILE A 6 3.57 -3.02 -9.20
C ILE A 6 3.43 -4.42 -9.79
N ASP A 7 4.36 -5.31 -9.43
CA ASP A 7 4.34 -6.67 -9.95
C ASP A 7 3.07 -7.41 -9.53
N GLY A 8 2.50 -8.19 -10.45
CA GLY A 8 1.22 -8.86 -10.23
C GLY A 8 -0.02 -7.97 -10.25
N TYR A 9 0.09 -6.64 -10.42
CA TYR A 9 -1.06 -5.73 -10.45
C TYR A 9 -1.10 -4.80 -11.68
N VAL A 10 -2.33 -4.49 -12.12
CA VAL A 10 -2.62 -3.40 -13.06
C VAL A 10 -3.15 -2.22 -12.25
N VAL A 11 -2.31 -1.19 -12.07
CA VAL A 11 -2.66 0.03 -11.33
C VAL A 11 -3.38 1.00 -12.26
N THR A 12 -4.44 1.63 -11.76
CA THR A 12 -5.35 2.46 -12.57
C THR A 12 -5.41 3.89 -12.04
N GLU A 13 -6.48 4.25 -11.33
CA GLU A 13 -6.73 5.61 -10.87
C GLU A 13 -6.20 5.85 -9.44
N LYS A 14 -5.89 7.11 -9.13
CA LYS A 14 -5.62 7.56 -7.78
C LYS A 14 -6.93 7.65 -7.01
N LEU A 15 -7.00 6.99 -5.86
CA LEU A 15 -8.12 7.05 -4.93
C LEU A 15 -7.95 8.16 -3.89
N GLY A 16 -6.72 8.47 -3.51
CA GLY A 16 -6.43 9.49 -2.50
C GLY A 16 -4.94 9.72 -2.28
N SER A 17 -4.61 10.74 -1.49
CA SER A 17 -3.24 11.02 -1.05
C SER A 17 -3.23 11.55 0.38
N GLY A 18 -2.16 11.24 1.09
CA GLY A 18 -1.82 11.79 2.40
C GLY A 18 -0.37 12.26 2.43
N SER A 19 0.14 12.61 3.62
CA SER A 19 1.45 13.24 3.79
C SER A 19 2.62 12.45 3.21
N TYR A 20 2.59 11.11 3.33
CA TYR A 20 3.70 10.22 2.93
C TYR A 20 3.31 9.20 1.86
N SER A 21 2.05 9.20 1.43
CA SER A 21 1.51 8.11 0.62
C SER A 21 0.47 8.54 -0.39
N THR A 22 0.40 7.81 -1.49
CA THR A 22 -0.70 7.87 -2.45
C THR A 22 -1.39 6.52 -2.54
N VAL A 23 -2.73 6.51 -2.54
CA VAL A 23 -3.52 5.29 -2.67
C VAL A 23 -4.06 5.19 -4.09
N TYR A 24 -3.85 4.04 -4.72
CA TYR A 24 -4.32 3.75 -6.07
C TYR A 24 -5.26 2.55 -6.08
N LYS A 25 -6.17 2.53 -7.05
CA LYS A 25 -6.96 1.35 -7.38
C LYS A 25 -6.16 0.43 -8.29
N ALA A 26 -6.19 -0.87 -8.03
CA ALA A 26 -5.53 -1.86 -8.87
C ALA A 26 -6.34 -3.14 -9.05
N TYR A 27 -5.96 -3.92 -10.06
CA TYR A 27 -6.50 -5.26 -10.32
C TYR A 27 -5.37 -6.29 -10.31
N THR A 28 -5.62 -7.50 -9.80
CA THR A 28 -4.68 -8.62 -9.92
C THR A 28 -4.50 -9.02 -11.40
N LYS A 29 -3.25 -9.25 -11.83
CA LYS A 29 -2.90 -9.72 -13.19
C LYS A 29 -3.07 -11.23 -13.36
N VAL A 30 -2.92 -11.99 -12.28
CA VAL A 30 -2.90 -13.46 -12.29
C VAL A 30 -3.98 -13.99 -11.35
N GLY A 31 -4.61 -15.10 -11.73
CA GLY A 31 -5.65 -15.76 -10.95
C GLY A 31 -7.01 -15.06 -11.07
N ALA A 32 -7.85 -15.21 -10.04
CA ALA A 32 -9.14 -14.53 -9.98
C ALA A 32 -8.93 -13.01 -9.94
N ARG A 33 -9.69 -12.28 -10.79
CA ARG A 33 -9.62 -10.83 -10.85
C ARG A 33 -10.17 -10.23 -9.55
N MET A 34 -9.28 -9.67 -8.75
CA MET A 34 -9.60 -8.96 -7.52
C MET A 34 -9.35 -7.48 -7.71
N THR A 35 -10.29 -6.65 -7.24
CA THR A 35 -10.11 -5.20 -7.17
C THR A 35 -9.55 -4.85 -5.80
N VAL A 36 -8.45 -4.11 -5.74
CA VAL A 36 -7.75 -3.76 -4.49
C VAL A 36 -7.39 -2.29 -4.44
N ALA A 37 -7.18 -1.78 -3.22
CA ALA A 37 -6.52 -0.51 -2.97
C ALA A 37 -5.05 -0.75 -2.62
N VAL A 38 -4.13 0.00 -3.21
CA VAL A 38 -2.70 -0.08 -2.94
C VAL A 38 -2.22 1.25 -2.40
N LYS A 39 -1.83 1.26 -1.11
CA LYS A 39 -1.22 2.42 -0.44
C LYS A 39 0.29 2.40 -0.71
N CYS A 40 0.77 3.27 -1.58
CA CYS A 40 2.18 3.42 -1.88
C CYS A 40 2.80 4.48 -0.96
N VAL A 41 3.80 4.11 -0.17
CA VAL A 41 4.51 5.00 0.73
C VAL A 41 5.88 5.33 0.14
N ASP A 42 6.22 6.61 0.04
CA ASP A 42 7.53 7.04 -0.47
C ASP A 42 8.58 6.90 0.62
N LYS A 43 9.53 5.96 0.46
CA LYS A 43 10.60 5.71 1.43
C LYS A 43 11.46 6.95 1.66
N SER A 44 11.71 7.73 0.61
CA SER A 44 12.51 8.95 0.70
C SER A 44 11.84 10.01 1.59
N SER A 45 10.51 10.01 1.66
CA SER A 45 9.73 10.95 2.47
C SER A 45 9.73 10.62 3.97
N ILE A 46 10.03 9.38 4.36
CA ILE A 46 9.99 8.92 5.76
C ILE A 46 11.34 8.52 6.33
N LYS A 47 12.34 8.20 5.51
CA LYS A 47 13.64 7.64 5.97
C LYS A 47 14.38 8.51 7.00
N ASN A 48 14.15 9.82 6.98
CA ASN A 48 14.81 10.77 7.89
C ASN A 48 14.02 10.99 9.19
N SER A 49 12.89 10.32 9.38
CA SER A 49 12.04 10.43 10.57
C SER A 49 11.83 9.06 11.19
N GLY A 50 12.54 8.78 12.29
CA GLY A 50 12.42 7.51 13.03
C GLY A 50 10.97 7.20 13.42
N ALA A 51 10.24 8.21 13.91
CA ALA A 51 8.84 8.08 14.27
C ALA A 51 7.94 7.71 13.07
N ALA A 52 8.20 8.25 11.87
CA ALA A 52 7.43 7.91 10.68
C ALA A 52 7.68 6.45 10.23
N VAL A 53 8.92 5.99 10.34
CA VAL A 53 9.29 4.59 10.08
C VAL A 53 8.63 3.65 11.08
N ASP A 54 8.69 3.97 12.37
CA ASP A 54 8.07 3.18 13.44
C ASP A 54 6.55 3.10 13.30
N ASN A 55 5.91 4.21 12.91
CA ASN A 55 4.48 4.25 12.62
C ASN A 55 4.11 3.34 11.45
N LEU A 56 4.90 3.36 10.35
CA LEU A 56 4.67 2.49 9.21
C LEU A 56 4.81 1.01 9.60
N ILE A 57 5.86 0.66 10.35
CA ILE A 57 6.08 -0.72 10.84
C ILE A 57 4.92 -1.17 11.73
N THR A 58 4.46 -0.28 12.63
CA THR A 58 3.33 -0.55 13.53
C THR A 58 2.03 -0.74 12.74
N GLU A 59 1.75 0.12 11.75
CA GLU A 59 0.59 0.00 10.87
C GLU A 59 0.56 -1.36 10.16
N ILE A 60 1.67 -1.77 9.55
CA ILE A 60 1.79 -3.07 8.87
C ILE A 60 1.58 -4.23 9.85
N ARG A 61 2.18 -4.17 11.05
CA ARG A 61 2.03 -5.22 12.07
C ARG A 61 0.58 -5.41 12.48
N LEU A 62 -0.12 -4.31 12.77
CA LEU A 62 -1.54 -4.35 13.14
C LEU A 62 -2.36 -4.93 11.98
N LEU A 63 -2.21 -4.40 10.77
CA LEU A 63 -3.00 -4.81 9.61
C LEU A 63 -2.79 -6.29 9.21
N LYS A 64 -1.63 -6.89 9.47
CA LYS A 64 -1.40 -8.33 9.29
C LYS A 64 -2.27 -9.22 10.18
N THR A 65 -2.61 -8.74 11.37
CA THR A 65 -3.35 -9.50 12.37
C THR A 65 -4.86 -9.24 12.34
N LEU A 66 -5.28 -8.12 11.74
CA LEU A 66 -6.67 -7.71 11.73
C LEU A 66 -7.45 -8.44 10.63
N THR A 67 -8.34 -9.34 11.06
CA THR A 67 -9.30 -10.03 10.19
C THR A 67 -10.69 -9.88 10.79
N HIS A 68 -11.50 -9.01 10.20
CA HIS A 68 -12.86 -8.74 10.68
C HIS A 68 -13.73 -8.19 9.54
N PRO A 69 -15.03 -8.52 9.46
CA PRO A 69 -15.91 -8.05 8.37
C PRO A 69 -16.03 -6.53 8.23
N HIS A 70 -15.73 -5.78 9.30
CA HIS A 70 -15.85 -4.31 9.36
C HIS A 70 -14.50 -3.59 9.46
N ILE A 71 -13.39 -4.29 9.25
CA ILE A 71 -12.05 -3.70 9.23
C ILE A 71 -11.42 -3.99 7.87
N VAL A 72 -10.79 -2.99 7.26
CA VAL A 72 -10.10 -3.17 5.98
C VAL A 72 -8.98 -4.19 6.17
N HIS A 73 -9.00 -5.22 5.34
CA HIS A 73 -8.04 -6.32 5.39
C HIS A 73 -6.82 -6.02 4.50
N MET A 74 -5.62 -6.29 5.03
CA MET A 74 -4.39 -6.20 4.25
C MET A 74 -4.09 -7.52 3.56
N HIS A 75 -4.35 -7.58 2.26
CA HIS A 75 -4.12 -8.79 1.46
C HIS A 75 -2.64 -9.14 1.29
N ASN A 76 -1.76 -8.13 1.16
CA ASN A 76 -0.33 -8.34 0.91
C ASN A 76 0.48 -7.11 1.35
N PHE A 77 1.78 -7.31 1.57
CA PHE A 77 2.78 -6.26 1.77
C PHE A 77 4.02 -6.56 0.93
N THR A 78 4.47 -5.58 0.15
CA THR A 78 5.62 -5.66 -0.75
C THR A 78 6.35 -4.30 -0.79
N TRP A 79 7.60 -4.30 -1.24
CA TRP A 79 8.43 -3.11 -1.42
C TRP A 79 9.32 -3.29 -2.66
N ASP A 80 9.71 -2.18 -3.28
CA ASP A 80 10.71 -2.10 -4.34
C ASP A 80 11.93 -1.27 -3.87
N ASP A 81 12.95 -1.10 -4.71
CA ASP A 81 14.15 -0.31 -4.36
C ASP A 81 14.02 1.19 -4.66
N ARG A 82 12.81 1.67 -4.99
CA ARG A 82 12.56 3.08 -5.26
C ARG A 82 12.50 3.92 -3.98
#